data_AF-A0A803NZ27-F1
#
_entry.id   AF-A0A803NZ27-F1
#
_cell.length_a   1.000
_cell.length_b   1.000
_cell.length_c   1.000
_cell.angle_alpha   90.00
_cell.angle_beta   90.00
_cell.angle_gamma   90.00
#
_symmetry.space_group_name_H-M   'P 1'
#
loop_
_entity.id
_entity.type
_entity.pdbx_description
1 polymer ?
#
loop_
_entity_poly.entity_id
_entity_poly.type
_entity_poly.pdbx_seq_one_letter_code
_entity_poly.pdbx_strand_id
1 'polypeptide(L)'
;MFASSSFNLSNPNLRTTLAASNSIIPESPNPRTLSLHTQLDTAHEPDSDSDNQAPKFKGSPQLKRWSRARAIRSGRKLDRSTHRSQALQLDRQIQLIESAELEPANAAGAGADADTDAAASSSKSIYMISDGTGWTAEHSVGAALGQFEHCLVDRGCPVQTHLFSGIDDVEPLMEIVKQAAKEGAMVVYTLADPSMAEAAKQACKLWGLPSTDILGPITEAIASHLRVSPSGLPRGAPGRNIPLSDEYFRRIEAIEFTIKQDDGALPQNLHKADIILAGVSRTGKTPLSIYLAQKGYKVANVPIVMGVDLPKTLFQVDPEKVFGLTINPLVLQTIRRARAKTLGFTTEVGNINYSEMSYVRRELEFAGRIFSQNPVWPVIGKHI
;
A
#
# COMPACT_ATOMS: atom_id res chain seq x y z
N MET A 1 -43.25 28.29 -32.09
CA MET A 1 -43.64 29.67 -31.75
C MET A 1 -42.74 30.12 -30.59
N PHE A 2 -41.57 30.66 -30.93
CA PHE A 2 -41.13 32.07 -30.71
C PHE A 2 -40.71 32.33 -29.25
N ALA A 3 -39.59 32.98 -28.90
CA ALA A 3 -38.38 33.49 -29.56
C ALA A 3 -37.46 33.93 -28.39
N SER A 4 -36.18 33.56 -28.31
CA SER A 4 -35.01 34.38 -28.66
C SER A 4 -35.19 35.91 -28.65
N SER A 5 -34.45 36.60 -27.77
CA SER A 5 -33.97 37.97 -28.04
C SER A 5 -32.67 38.27 -27.29
N SER A 6 -31.60 38.29 -28.07
CA SER A 6 -30.33 38.94 -27.79
C SER A 6 -30.51 40.46 -27.68
N PHE A 7 -29.69 41.13 -26.85
CA PHE A 7 -29.42 42.56 -27.00
C PHE A 7 -27.92 42.78 -27.20
N ASN A 8 -27.63 43.56 -28.24
CA ASN A 8 -26.33 43.93 -28.76
C ASN A 8 -26.34 45.46 -28.88
N LEU A 9 -25.27 46.13 -28.44
CA LEU A 9 -24.99 47.58 -28.63
C LEU A 9 -23.48 47.74 -28.33
N SER A 10 -22.57 47.51 -29.28
CA SER A 10 -21.97 48.49 -30.22
C SER A 10 -21.83 49.94 -29.73
N ASN A 11 -20.57 50.39 -29.54
CA ASN A 11 -20.01 51.59 -30.22
C ASN A 11 -18.46 51.68 -30.05
N PRO A 12 -17.73 52.52 -30.82
CA PRO A 12 -16.59 52.06 -31.62
C PRO A 12 -15.30 52.94 -31.48
N ASN A 13 -14.32 52.64 -32.33
CA ASN A 13 -13.19 53.50 -32.76
C ASN A 13 -12.04 53.76 -31.76
N LEU A 14 -10.88 53.15 -32.02
CA LEU A 14 -9.81 53.85 -32.76
C LEU A 14 -8.71 52.91 -33.30
N ARG A 15 -8.34 53.23 -34.53
CA ARG A 15 -7.36 52.67 -35.47
C ARG A 15 -5.95 52.53 -34.89
N THR A 16 -5.24 51.42 -35.14
CA THR A 16 -4.35 51.10 -36.30
C THR A 16 -3.03 51.89 -36.32
N THR A 17 -1.90 51.17 -36.15
CA THR A 17 -0.76 51.18 -37.09
C THR A 17 0.20 50.03 -36.79
N LEU A 18 0.38 49.19 -37.82
CA LEU A 18 1.46 48.22 -38.01
C LEU A 18 2.80 48.92 -38.26
N ALA A 19 3.90 48.29 -37.85
CA ALA A 19 5.06 48.10 -38.73
C ALA A 19 5.95 46.97 -38.18
N ALA A 20 6.26 46.03 -39.08
CA ALA A 20 7.15 44.90 -38.90
C ALA A 20 8.62 45.30 -39.16
N SER A 21 9.58 44.52 -38.61
CA SER A 21 10.58 43.80 -39.42
C SER A 21 11.66 43.12 -38.57
N ASN A 22 11.91 41.85 -38.90
CA ASN A 22 13.21 41.14 -38.99
C ASN A 22 14.02 40.90 -37.70
N SER A 23 14.02 39.67 -37.15
CA SER A 23 14.81 38.47 -37.56
C SER A 23 16.26 38.52 -37.10
N ILE A 24 16.71 37.53 -36.32
CA ILE A 24 17.98 36.77 -36.42
C ILE A 24 18.05 35.77 -35.24
N ILE A 25 18.20 34.50 -35.60
CA ILE A 25 18.58 33.35 -34.77
C ILE A 25 20.12 33.38 -34.58
N PRO A 26 20.67 32.84 -33.49
CA PRO A 26 21.82 31.96 -33.72
C PRO A 26 21.79 30.64 -32.95
N GLU A 27 22.47 29.69 -33.58
CA GLU A 27 22.61 28.27 -33.28
C GLU A 27 23.46 27.96 -32.04
N SER A 28 23.27 26.73 -31.55
CA SER A 28 24.14 25.99 -30.63
C SER A 28 25.59 25.89 -31.10
N PRO A 29 26.51 25.57 -30.17
CA PRO A 29 27.29 24.35 -30.39
C PRO A 29 27.53 23.53 -29.11
N ASN A 30 27.37 22.21 -29.24
CA ASN A 30 28.16 21.21 -28.51
C ASN A 30 29.22 20.72 -29.51
N PRO A 31 30.48 20.43 -29.12
CA PRO A 31 30.71 19.15 -28.44
C PRO A 31 31.91 19.14 -27.46
N ARG A 32 31.92 18.22 -26.49
CA ARG A 32 33.10 17.41 -26.13
C ARG A 32 32.75 16.35 -25.09
N THR A 33 32.77 15.12 -25.59
CA THR A 33 33.03 13.87 -24.87
C THR A 33 34.32 13.98 -24.06
N LEU A 34 34.24 13.71 -22.75
CA LEU A 34 35.40 13.42 -21.89
C LEU A 34 35.28 11.95 -21.46
N SER A 35 35.90 11.09 -22.25
CA SER A 35 36.28 9.74 -21.87
C SER A 35 37.51 9.80 -20.95
N LEU A 36 37.40 9.31 -19.72
CA LEU A 36 38.55 8.99 -18.87
C LEU A 36 38.66 7.46 -18.80
N HIS A 37 39.46 6.91 -19.70
CA HIS A 37 40.16 5.64 -19.50
C HIS A 37 41.56 5.98 -18.97
N THR A 38 41.90 5.53 -17.76
CA THR A 38 43.28 5.29 -17.32
C THR A 38 43.17 4.26 -16.19
N GLN A 39 43.22 2.99 -16.56
CA GLN A 39 44.37 2.09 -16.42
C GLN A 39 44.46 1.47 -15.01
N LEU A 40 44.27 0.16 -15.01
CA LEU A 40 44.77 -0.75 -14.01
C LEU A 40 46.29 -0.54 -13.88
N ASP A 41 46.77 -0.43 -12.65
CA ASP A 41 48.10 -0.91 -12.31
C ASP A 41 47.98 -1.90 -11.15
N THR A 42 48.38 -3.12 -11.46
CA THR A 42 48.71 -4.23 -10.59
C THR A 42 49.97 -3.91 -9.79
N ALA A 43 49.97 -4.18 -8.48
CA ALA A 43 50.84 -5.18 -7.83
C ALA A 43 51.07 -4.91 -6.33
N HIS A 44 51.14 -6.04 -5.62
CA HIS A 44 51.76 -6.30 -4.31
C HIS A 44 50.97 -6.06 -3.01
N GLU A 45 50.38 -7.18 -2.54
CA GLU A 45 50.36 -7.60 -1.13
C GLU A 45 51.77 -7.57 -0.51
N PRO A 46 51.83 -7.36 0.81
CA PRO A 46 52.26 -8.48 1.65
C PRO A 46 51.36 -8.71 2.87
N ASP A 47 51.19 -10.00 3.19
CA ASP A 47 50.66 -10.53 4.43
C ASP A 47 51.31 -9.90 5.68
N SER A 48 50.47 -9.56 6.67
CA SER A 48 50.84 -9.75 8.08
C SER A 48 49.60 -9.75 8.98
N ASP A 49 49.44 -10.86 9.69
CA ASP A 49 48.58 -11.03 10.86
C ASP A 49 48.73 -9.87 11.85
N SER A 50 47.63 -9.19 12.17
CA SER A 50 47.49 -8.53 13.47
C SER A 50 46.03 -8.46 13.91
N ASP A 51 45.80 -9.16 15.00
CA ASP A 51 44.59 -9.27 15.80
C ASP A 51 44.12 -7.88 16.27
N ASN A 52 43.03 -7.35 15.70
CA ASN A 52 42.53 -6.01 16.03
C ASN A 52 41.11 -6.09 16.64
N GLN A 53 41.07 -6.16 17.97
CA GLN A 53 39.83 -6.05 18.75
C GLN A 53 39.22 -4.65 18.57
N ALA A 54 38.04 -4.58 17.95
CA ALA A 54 37.26 -3.36 17.87
C ALA A 54 36.88 -2.83 19.28
N PRO A 55 36.92 -1.50 19.51
CA PRO A 55 36.63 -0.92 20.81
C PRO A 55 35.15 -1.07 21.16
N LYS A 56 34.85 -1.73 22.29
CA LYS A 56 33.50 -1.83 22.84
C LYS A 56 33.02 -0.44 23.31
N PHE A 57 32.26 0.25 22.46
CA PHE A 57 31.53 1.46 22.82
C PHE A 57 30.55 1.15 23.97
N LYS A 58 30.85 1.64 25.18
CA LYS A 58 29.92 1.60 26.32
C LYS A 58 28.80 2.62 26.08
N GLY A 59 27.72 2.19 25.42
CA GLY A 59 26.53 3.00 25.21
C GLY A 59 25.91 3.47 26.54
N SER A 60 25.47 4.72 26.58
CA SER A 60 24.89 5.36 27.79
C SER A 60 23.70 4.56 28.36
N PRO A 61 23.46 4.61 29.69
CA PRO A 61 22.32 3.93 30.32
C PRO A 61 20.96 4.30 29.70
N GLN A 62 20.84 5.52 29.17
CA GLN A 62 19.67 5.99 28.44
C GLN A 62 19.48 5.26 27.10
N LEU A 63 20.52 5.09 26.29
CA LEU A 63 20.43 4.38 25.00
C LEU A 63 20.02 2.90 25.17
N LYS A 64 20.41 2.27 26.30
CA LYS A 64 19.96 0.92 26.69
C LYS A 64 18.48 0.87 27.08
N ARG A 65 17.92 1.96 27.61
CA ARG A 65 16.50 2.08 27.96
C ARG A 65 15.63 2.20 26.71
N TRP A 66 16.10 2.97 25.72
CA TRP A 66 15.48 3.07 24.40
C TRP A 66 15.58 1.76 23.60
N SER A 67 16.69 1.02 23.69
CA SER A 67 16.81 -0.30 23.04
C SER A 67 15.89 -1.36 23.66
N ARG A 68 15.69 -1.36 24.99
CA ARG A 68 14.71 -2.25 25.65
C ARG A 68 13.27 -1.89 25.29
N ALA A 69 12.95 -0.59 25.17
CA ALA A 69 11.67 -0.14 24.65
C ALA A 69 11.46 -0.49 23.15
N ARG A 70 12.54 -0.72 22.39
CA ARG A 70 12.50 -1.18 20.98
C ARG A 70 12.23 -2.68 20.84
N ALA A 71 12.82 -3.54 21.69
CA ALA A 71 12.57 -4.99 21.65
C ALA A 71 11.09 -5.34 21.90
N ILE A 72 10.42 -4.57 22.75
CA ILE A 72 8.98 -4.67 23.04
C ILE A 72 8.13 -4.17 21.85
N ARG A 73 8.70 -3.31 20.98
CA ARG A 73 8.03 -2.69 19.83
C ARG A 73 8.14 -3.48 18.52
N SER A 74 9.18 -4.28 18.31
CA SER A 74 9.38 -5.01 17.04
C SER A 74 8.92 -6.47 17.05
N GLY A 75 8.67 -7.08 18.21
CA GLY A 75 8.25 -8.50 18.27
C GLY A 75 9.29 -9.51 17.74
N ARG A 76 10.54 -9.09 17.53
CA ARG A 76 11.64 -9.98 17.14
C ARG A 76 12.17 -10.76 18.33
N LYS A 77 12.23 -12.09 18.20
CA LYS A 77 13.05 -12.96 19.05
C LYS A 77 14.52 -12.58 18.92
N LEU A 78 15.24 -12.51 20.05
CA LEU A 78 16.69 -12.58 20.09
C LEU A 78 17.06 -14.06 20.05
N ASP A 79 17.26 -14.62 18.86
CA ASP A 79 17.80 -15.98 18.73
C ASP A 79 19.23 -15.96 18.18
N ARG A 80 20.07 -16.65 18.95
CA ARG A 80 21.49 -16.93 18.74
C ARG A 80 21.59 -18.18 17.86
N SER A 81 22.21 -18.02 16.68
CA SER A 81 22.82 -19.06 15.81
C SER A 81 22.17 -20.46 15.75
N THR A 82 21.47 -20.79 14.65
CA THR A 82 21.19 -22.18 14.26
C THR A 82 21.08 -22.37 12.73
N HIS A 83 22.23 -22.52 12.06
CA HIS A 83 22.29 -23.26 10.80
C HIS A 83 22.31 -24.77 11.14
N ARG A 84 21.15 -25.45 11.11
CA ARG A 84 21.09 -26.93 10.93
C ARG A 84 19.72 -27.54 10.63
N SER A 85 18.63 -26.79 10.57
CA SER A 85 17.26 -27.38 10.54
C SER A 85 16.62 -27.53 9.16
N GLN A 86 17.21 -27.01 8.08
CA GLN A 86 16.59 -27.02 6.74
C GLN A 86 16.83 -28.29 5.92
N ALA A 87 17.70 -29.21 6.37
CA ALA A 87 18.04 -30.42 5.62
C ALA A 87 17.17 -31.66 5.95
N LEU A 88 16.27 -31.59 6.93
CA LEU A 88 15.52 -32.77 7.43
C LEU A 88 14.01 -32.75 7.12
N GLN A 89 13.51 -31.70 6.46
CA GLN A 89 12.07 -31.58 6.11
C GLN A 89 11.78 -31.92 4.64
N LEU A 90 12.78 -31.97 3.76
CA LEU A 90 12.59 -32.25 2.34
C LEU A 90 12.40 -33.76 2.05
N ASP A 91 13.01 -34.65 2.84
CA ASP A 91 12.94 -36.11 2.63
C ASP A 91 11.59 -36.74 3.01
N ARG A 92 10.79 -36.08 3.85
CA ARG A 92 9.51 -36.64 4.35
C ARG A 92 8.32 -36.44 3.42
N GLN A 93 8.39 -35.51 2.46
CA GLN A 93 7.31 -35.24 1.51
C GLN A 93 7.39 -36.09 0.24
N ILE A 94 8.56 -36.64 -0.09
CA ILE A 94 8.77 -37.43 -1.31
C ILE A 94 8.27 -38.88 -1.15
N GLN A 95 8.26 -39.45 0.07
CA GLN A 95 7.82 -40.83 0.33
C GLN A 95 6.29 -41.05 0.37
N LEU A 96 5.48 -39.98 0.45
CA LEU A 96 4.01 -40.11 0.59
C LEU A 96 3.23 -40.06 -0.74
N ILE A 97 3.92 -39.80 -1.87
CA ILE A 97 3.28 -39.65 -3.19
C ILE A 97 3.36 -40.94 -4.02
N GLU A 98 4.15 -41.93 -3.62
CA GLU A 98 4.43 -43.14 -4.44
C GLU A 98 3.54 -44.37 -4.14
N SER A 99 2.44 -44.22 -3.40
CA SER A 99 1.60 -45.38 -3.04
C SER A 99 0.10 -45.08 -2.98
N ALA A 100 -0.54 -44.85 -4.12
CA ALA A 100 -1.95 -45.19 -4.35
C ALA A 100 -2.39 -44.92 -5.80
N GLU A 101 -2.20 -45.90 -6.70
CA GLU A 101 -3.05 -46.09 -7.88
C GLU A 101 -3.39 -47.58 -8.04
N LEU A 102 -4.62 -47.84 -8.53
CA LEU A 102 -5.20 -49.06 -9.16
C LEU A 102 -6.34 -49.82 -8.43
N GLU A 103 -7.59 -49.43 -8.76
CA GLU A 103 -8.77 -50.21 -9.28
C GLU A 103 -9.39 -51.44 -8.53
N PRO A 104 -10.61 -51.97 -8.87
CA PRO A 104 -11.83 -51.44 -9.55
C PRO A 104 -13.20 -51.81 -8.88
N ALA A 105 -14.30 -51.43 -9.57
CA ALA A 105 -15.75 -51.46 -9.25
C ALA A 105 -16.49 -52.80 -8.99
N ASN A 106 -17.63 -52.76 -8.25
CA ASN A 106 -18.95 -53.29 -8.68
C ASN A 106 -20.17 -53.03 -7.73
N ALA A 107 -21.36 -52.89 -8.37
CA ALA A 107 -22.73 -53.32 -8.00
C ALA A 107 -23.66 -52.56 -7.00
N ALA A 108 -24.64 -51.85 -7.59
CA ALA A 108 -26.12 -51.92 -7.44
C ALA A 108 -26.85 -51.81 -6.07
N GLY A 109 -27.89 -50.95 -6.04
CA GLY A 109 -29.16 -51.22 -5.34
C GLY A 109 -29.86 -50.08 -4.56
N ALA A 110 -30.85 -49.46 -5.19
CA ALA A 110 -32.15 -48.96 -4.68
C ALA A 110 -32.28 -48.18 -3.34
N GLY A 111 -32.99 -47.05 -3.40
CA GLY A 111 -33.65 -46.45 -2.23
C GLY A 111 -33.97 -44.97 -2.45
N ALA A 112 -35.26 -44.67 -2.64
CA ALA A 112 -35.79 -43.32 -2.68
C ALA A 112 -35.69 -42.67 -1.31
N ASP A 113 -35.31 -41.39 -1.26
CA ASP A 113 -35.92 -40.42 -0.37
C ASP A 113 -35.72 -39.02 -0.95
N ALA A 114 -36.85 -38.37 -1.19
CA ALA A 114 -36.95 -37.00 -1.60
C ALA A 114 -36.73 -36.14 -0.35
N ASP A 115 -35.49 -35.72 -0.13
CA ASP A 115 -35.21 -34.62 0.78
C ASP A 115 -34.86 -33.38 -0.03
N THR A 116 -35.71 -32.38 0.15
CA THR A 116 -35.54 -30.98 -0.23
C THR A 116 -34.15 -30.48 0.19
N ASP A 117 -33.23 -30.43 -0.77
CA ASP A 117 -31.97 -29.72 -0.63
C ASP A 117 -32.25 -28.24 -0.39
N ALA A 118 -32.10 -27.83 0.86
CA ALA A 118 -31.89 -26.45 1.24
C ALA A 118 -30.73 -25.92 0.39
N ALA A 119 -31.03 -24.94 -0.47
CA ALA A 119 -30.05 -24.28 -1.32
C ALA A 119 -28.83 -23.85 -0.50
N ALA A 120 -27.75 -24.62 -0.61
CA ALA A 120 -26.45 -24.21 -0.12
C ALA A 120 -26.17 -22.85 -0.75
N SER A 121 -26.04 -21.81 0.09
CA SER A 121 -25.80 -20.44 -0.33
C SER A 121 -24.53 -20.37 -1.19
N SER A 122 -24.67 -20.53 -2.51
CA SER A 122 -23.58 -20.45 -3.47
C SER A 122 -23.04 -19.02 -3.43
N SER A 123 -21.78 -18.86 -3.02
CA SER A 123 -21.09 -17.57 -3.05
C SER A 123 -21.17 -16.96 -4.44
N LYS A 124 -21.55 -15.69 -4.53
CA LYS A 124 -21.60 -14.98 -5.81
C LYS A 124 -20.20 -14.50 -6.19
N SER A 125 -19.77 -14.80 -7.40
CA SER A 125 -18.44 -14.43 -7.87
C SER A 125 -18.44 -13.10 -8.64
N ILE A 126 -17.38 -12.30 -8.42
CA ILE A 126 -17.08 -11.08 -9.18
C ILE A 126 -15.69 -11.25 -9.80
N TYR A 127 -15.63 -11.22 -11.12
CA TYR A 127 -14.41 -11.32 -11.91
C TYR A 127 -13.96 -9.92 -12.27
N MET A 128 -12.71 -9.59 -11.98
CA MET A 128 -12.09 -8.30 -12.25
C MET A 128 -11.00 -8.49 -13.30
N ILE A 129 -11.16 -7.92 -14.48
CA ILE A 129 -10.26 -8.10 -15.62
C ILE A 129 -9.55 -6.78 -15.94
N SER A 130 -8.22 -6.80 -16.06
CA SER A 130 -7.44 -5.61 -16.33
C SER A 130 -6.27 -5.92 -17.27
N ASP A 131 -6.05 -5.05 -18.25
CA ASP A 131 -4.84 -5.05 -19.11
C ASP A 131 -3.58 -4.53 -18.38
N GLY A 132 -3.77 -3.85 -17.25
CA GLY A 132 -2.73 -3.48 -16.30
C GLY A 132 -2.73 -4.36 -15.04
N THR A 133 -2.49 -3.73 -13.90
CA THR A 133 -2.32 -4.40 -12.60
C THR A 133 -3.62 -4.83 -11.90
N GLY A 134 -4.78 -4.35 -12.33
CA GLY A 134 -6.06 -4.66 -11.69
C GLY A 134 -6.41 -3.87 -10.42
N TRP A 135 -5.45 -3.20 -9.78
CA TRP A 135 -5.66 -2.39 -8.55
C TRP A 135 -6.84 -1.41 -8.61
N THR A 136 -7.06 -0.75 -9.76
CA THR A 136 -8.18 0.20 -9.90
C THR A 136 -9.53 -0.51 -9.84
N ALA A 137 -9.66 -1.67 -10.49
CA ALA A 137 -10.87 -2.48 -10.43
C ALA A 137 -11.09 -3.01 -9.01
N GLU A 138 -10.06 -3.58 -8.40
CA GLU A 138 -10.12 -4.12 -7.04
C GLU A 138 -10.52 -3.06 -6.00
N HIS A 139 -9.93 -1.86 -6.07
CA HIS A 139 -10.26 -0.77 -5.15
C HIS A 139 -11.70 -0.27 -5.35
N SER A 140 -12.16 -0.19 -6.60
CA SER A 140 -13.52 0.27 -6.92
C SER A 140 -14.57 -0.75 -6.49
N VAL A 141 -14.32 -2.04 -6.75
CA VAL A 141 -15.18 -3.15 -6.29
C VAL A 141 -15.21 -3.21 -4.77
N GLY A 142 -14.05 -3.12 -4.10
CA GLY A 142 -13.99 -3.09 -2.64
C GLY A 142 -14.77 -1.92 -2.04
N ALA A 143 -14.66 -0.72 -2.62
CA ALA A 143 -15.44 0.44 -2.19
C ALA A 143 -16.95 0.25 -2.40
N ALA A 144 -17.37 -0.34 -3.53
CA ALA A 144 -18.76 -0.63 -3.83
C ALA A 144 -19.34 -1.70 -2.89
N LEU A 145 -18.57 -2.75 -2.57
CA LEU A 145 -18.97 -3.80 -1.63
C LEU A 145 -19.21 -3.26 -0.22
N GLY A 146 -18.55 -2.17 0.18
CA GLY A 146 -18.82 -1.47 1.44
C GLY A 146 -20.27 -0.98 1.59
N GLN A 147 -21.01 -0.79 0.48
CA GLN A 147 -22.45 -0.43 0.53
C GLN A 147 -23.36 -1.61 0.95
N PHE A 148 -22.81 -2.83 1.00
CA PHE A 148 -23.53 -4.06 1.32
C PHE A 148 -23.07 -4.70 2.63
N GLU A 149 -22.38 -3.93 3.50
CA GLU A 149 -21.75 -4.42 4.73
C GLU A 149 -22.74 -5.22 5.61
N HIS A 150 -23.99 -4.78 5.73
CA HIS A 150 -25.03 -5.50 6.47
C HIS A 150 -25.31 -6.91 5.93
N CYS A 151 -25.35 -7.12 4.61
CA CYS A 151 -25.57 -8.48 4.06
C CYS A 151 -24.30 -9.35 4.12
N LEU A 152 -23.12 -8.73 4.07
CA LEU A 152 -21.83 -9.42 4.09
C LEU A 152 -21.47 -9.94 5.49
N VAL A 153 -21.73 -9.15 6.54
CA VAL A 153 -21.41 -9.50 7.94
C VAL A 153 -22.21 -10.72 8.40
N ASP A 154 -23.50 -10.78 8.07
CA ASP A 154 -24.38 -11.90 8.45
C ASP A 154 -24.22 -13.12 7.51
N ARG A 155 -23.29 -13.05 6.55
CA ARG A 155 -23.09 -14.04 5.47
C ARG A 155 -24.36 -14.36 4.68
N GLY A 156 -25.32 -13.43 4.62
CA GLY A 156 -26.53 -13.57 3.81
C GLY A 156 -26.26 -13.44 2.30
N CYS A 157 -25.16 -12.77 1.94
CA CYS A 157 -24.73 -12.57 0.55
C CYS A 157 -23.21 -12.81 0.41
N PRO A 158 -22.68 -14.05 0.55
CA PRO A 158 -21.24 -14.27 0.39
C PRO A 158 -20.79 -13.89 -1.03
N VAL A 159 -19.71 -13.11 -1.11
CA VAL A 159 -19.10 -12.65 -2.36
C VAL A 159 -17.66 -13.12 -2.44
N GLN A 160 -17.27 -13.66 -3.59
CA GLN A 160 -15.89 -14.02 -3.91
C GLN A 160 -15.38 -13.17 -5.06
N THR A 161 -14.20 -12.56 -4.89
CA THR A 161 -13.59 -11.70 -5.91
C THR A 161 -12.39 -12.39 -6.54
N HIS A 162 -12.29 -12.32 -7.87
CA HIS A 162 -11.20 -12.93 -8.65
C HIS A 162 -10.55 -11.86 -9.52
N LEU A 163 -9.24 -11.65 -9.38
CA LEU A 163 -8.50 -10.65 -10.13
C LEU A 163 -7.67 -11.31 -11.25
N PHE A 164 -7.86 -10.84 -12.47
CA PHE A 164 -7.11 -11.22 -13.66
C PHE A 164 -6.38 -9.98 -14.21
N SER A 165 -5.07 -9.96 -14.04
CA SER A 165 -4.20 -8.83 -14.40
C SER A 165 -3.35 -9.16 -15.63
N GLY A 166 -2.95 -8.12 -16.38
CA GLY A 166 -2.14 -8.27 -17.58
C GLY A 166 -2.88 -8.94 -18.75
N ILE A 167 -4.20 -8.74 -18.84
CA ILE A 167 -5.02 -9.29 -19.92
C ILE A 167 -5.04 -8.29 -21.08
N ASP A 168 -4.06 -8.41 -21.97
CA ASP A 168 -3.87 -7.53 -23.13
C ASP A 168 -4.14 -8.23 -24.48
N ASP A 169 -4.61 -9.48 -24.45
CA ASP A 169 -4.98 -10.26 -25.64
C ASP A 169 -6.42 -10.82 -25.55
N VAL A 170 -7.05 -10.97 -26.72
CA VAL A 170 -8.45 -11.40 -26.86
C VAL A 170 -8.64 -12.85 -26.42
N GLU A 171 -7.67 -13.74 -26.65
CA GLU A 171 -7.81 -15.16 -26.37
C GLU A 171 -7.92 -15.44 -24.85
N PRO A 172 -7.00 -14.94 -23.98
CA PRO A 172 -7.17 -15.03 -22.53
C PRO A 172 -8.45 -14.35 -22.03
N LEU A 173 -8.82 -13.21 -22.61
CA LEU A 173 -10.06 -12.50 -22.27
C LEU A 173 -11.29 -13.41 -22.48
N MET A 174 -11.36 -14.08 -23.64
CA MET A 174 -12.47 -14.96 -23.97
C MET A 174 -12.52 -16.20 -23.07
N GLU A 175 -11.36 -16.76 -22.69
CA GLU A 175 -11.29 -17.87 -21.73
C GLU A 175 -11.82 -17.46 -20.35
N ILE A 176 -11.42 -16.29 -19.87
CA ILE A 176 -11.87 -15.76 -18.58
C ILE A 176 -13.38 -15.48 -18.60
N VAL A 177 -13.90 -14.86 -19.67
CA VAL A 177 -15.35 -14.61 -19.80
C VAL A 177 -16.14 -15.92 -19.89
N LYS A 178 -15.62 -16.93 -20.60
CA LYS A 178 -16.23 -18.26 -20.66
C LYS A 178 -16.23 -18.94 -19.29
N GLN A 179 -15.18 -18.76 -18.50
CA GLN A 179 -15.13 -19.29 -17.13
C GLN A 179 -16.12 -18.55 -16.21
N ALA A 180 -16.20 -17.21 -16.32
CA ALA A 180 -17.18 -16.41 -15.59
C ALA A 180 -18.61 -16.86 -15.90
N ALA A 181 -18.91 -17.22 -17.16
CA ALA A 181 -20.20 -17.74 -17.57
C ALA A 181 -20.57 -19.06 -16.88
N LYS A 182 -19.61 -19.99 -16.78
CA LYS A 182 -19.81 -21.28 -16.09
C LYS A 182 -20.10 -21.09 -14.60
N GLU A 183 -19.50 -20.08 -13.99
CA GLU A 183 -19.65 -19.78 -12.56
C GLU A 183 -20.79 -18.79 -12.25
N GLY A 184 -21.47 -18.25 -13.28
CA GLY A 184 -22.49 -17.22 -13.09
C GLY A 184 -21.93 -15.92 -12.47
N ALA A 185 -20.66 -15.61 -12.75
CA ALA A 185 -19.96 -14.48 -12.17
C ALA A 185 -20.27 -13.16 -12.89
N MET A 186 -20.34 -12.06 -12.15
CA MET A 186 -20.33 -10.71 -12.72
C MET A 186 -18.93 -10.36 -13.22
N VAL A 187 -18.82 -9.66 -14.35
CA VAL A 187 -17.53 -9.22 -14.91
C VAL A 187 -17.37 -7.70 -14.78
N VAL A 188 -16.33 -7.28 -14.08
CA VAL A 188 -15.92 -5.89 -13.96
C VAL A 188 -14.57 -5.75 -14.66
N TYR A 189 -14.38 -4.74 -15.50
CA TYR A 189 -13.14 -4.63 -16.25
C TYR A 189 -12.62 -3.20 -16.39
N THR A 190 -11.31 -3.11 -16.64
CA THR A 190 -10.59 -1.89 -17.00
C THR A 190 -9.64 -2.21 -18.15
N LEU A 191 -10.08 -1.91 -19.38
CA LEU A 191 -9.34 -2.18 -20.61
C LEU A 191 -9.16 -0.85 -21.34
N ALA A 192 -7.90 -0.45 -21.57
CA ALA A 192 -7.54 0.80 -22.21
C ALA A 192 -7.73 0.73 -23.73
N ASP A 193 -7.50 -0.44 -24.34
CA ASP A 193 -7.76 -0.66 -25.76
C ASP A 193 -9.28 -0.73 -26.03
N PRO A 194 -9.84 0.17 -26.86
CA PRO A 194 -11.27 0.18 -27.15
C PRO A 194 -11.80 -1.11 -27.79
N SER A 195 -10.97 -1.79 -28.60
CA SER A 195 -11.34 -3.05 -29.25
C SER A 195 -11.44 -4.18 -28.23
N MET A 196 -10.54 -4.22 -27.24
CA MET A 196 -10.59 -5.16 -26.12
C MET A 196 -11.81 -4.91 -25.23
N ALA A 197 -12.10 -3.64 -24.91
CA ALA A 197 -13.27 -3.27 -24.12
C ALA A 197 -14.58 -3.68 -24.82
N GLU A 198 -14.70 -3.43 -26.12
CA GLU A 198 -15.87 -3.84 -26.91
C GLU A 198 -15.95 -5.38 -27.02
N ALA A 199 -14.83 -6.07 -27.22
CA ALA A 199 -14.79 -7.54 -27.23
C ALA A 199 -15.28 -8.12 -25.89
N ALA A 200 -14.84 -7.58 -24.75
CA ALA A 200 -15.28 -7.99 -23.43
C ALA A 200 -16.79 -7.79 -23.25
N LYS A 201 -17.31 -6.61 -23.64
CA LYS A 201 -18.73 -6.27 -23.59
C LYS A 201 -19.58 -7.20 -24.44
N GLN A 202 -19.19 -7.46 -25.68
CA GLN A 202 -19.92 -8.34 -26.60
C GLN A 202 -19.88 -9.80 -26.12
N ALA A 203 -18.72 -10.28 -25.65
CA ALA A 203 -18.59 -11.61 -25.09
C ALA A 203 -19.50 -11.77 -23.86
N CYS A 204 -19.46 -10.84 -22.91
CA CYS A 204 -20.32 -10.89 -21.73
C CYS A 204 -21.80 -10.89 -22.12
N LYS A 205 -22.20 -10.05 -23.09
CA LYS A 205 -23.57 -10.02 -23.61
C LYS A 205 -23.99 -11.34 -24.25
N LEU A 206 -23.12 -11.97 -25.03
CA LEU A 206 -23.37 -13.26 -25.69
C LEU A 206 -23.59 -14.37 -24.65
N TRP A 207 -22.79 -14.38 -23.58
CA TRP A 207 -22.89 -15.35 -22.49
C TRP A 207 -23.93 -14.99 -21.42
N GLY A 208 -24.66 -13.88 -21.57
CA GLY A 208 -25.68 -13.43 -20.61
C GLY A 208 -25.13 -12.96 -19.26
N LEU A 209 -23.86 -12.55 -19.22
CA LEU A 209 -23.19 -12.10 -18.00
C LEU A 209 -23.43 -10.61 -17.72
N PRO A 210 -23.77 -10.23 -16.47
CA PRO A 210 -23.69 -8.85 -16.03
C PRO A 210 -22.25 -8.36 -16.15
N SER A 211 -22.04 -7.22 -16.81
CA SER A 211 -20.70 -6.66 -16.97
C SER A 211 -20.65 -5.14 -16.86
N THR A 212 -19.50 -4.59 -16.46
CA THR A 212 -19.29 -3.14 -16.29
C THR A 212 -17.85 -2.73 -16.59
N ASP A 213 -17.68 -1.76 -17.48
CA ASP A 213 -16.43 -1.00 -17.65
C ASP A 213 -16.36 0.12 -16.60
N ILE A 214 -15.38 0.09 -15.71
CA ILE A 214 -15.21 1.12 -14.68
C ILE A 214 -14.64 2.41 -15.27
N LEU A 215 -13.66 2.31 -16.17
CA LEU A 215 -12.85 3.46 -16.58
C LEU A 215 -13.28 4.07 -17.90
N GLY A 216 -14.00 3.34 -18.77
CA GLY A 216 -14.51 3.86 -20.04
C GLY A 216 -15.24 5.20 -19.88
N PRO A 217 -16.31 5.30 -19.06
CA PRO A 217 -17.05 6.55 -18.88
C PRO A 217 -16.20 7.71 -18.34
N ILE A 218 -15.27 7.42 -17.42
CA ILE A 218 -14.38 8.42 -16.83
C ILE A 218 -13.38 8.92 -17.89
N THR A 219 -12.84 8.00 -18.68
CA THR A 219 -11.87 8.28 -19.74
C THR A 219 -12.50 9.13 -20.84
N GLU A 220 -13.74 8.82 -21.24
CA GLU A 220 -14.51 9.62 -22.21
C GLU A 220 -14.80 11.03 -21.70
N ALA A 221 -15.20 11.17 -20.42
CA ALA A 221 -15.44 12.47 -19.81
C ALA A 221 -14.17 13.33 -19.77
N ILE A 222 -13.03 12.75 -19.41
CA ILE A 222 -11.72 13.42 -19.41
C ILE A 222 -11.32 13.81 -20.84
N ALA A 223 -11.48 12.91 -21.82
CA ALA A 223 -11.17 13.17 -23.22
C ALA A 223 -11.97 14.35 -23.78
N SER A 224 -13.27 14.39 -23.47
CA SER A 224 -14.16 15.49 -23.83
C SER A 224 -13.73 16.81 -23.18
N HIS A 225 -13.40 16.77 -21.88
CA HIS A 225 -12.97 17.95 -21.14
C HIS A 225 -11.63 18.52 -21.65
N LEU A 226 -10.65 17.65 -21.91
CA LEU A 226 -9.32 18.03 -22.41
C LEU A 226 -9.30 18.28 -23.93
N ARG A 227 -10.33 17.85 -24.66
CA ARG A 227 -10.39 17.83 -26.13
C ARG A 227 -9.22 17.06 -26.76
N VAL A 228 -8.85 15.95 -26.13
CA VAL A 228 -7.77 15.05 -26.59
C VAL A 228 -8.28 13.63 -26.54
N SER A 229 -8.05 12.87 -27.62
CA SER A 229 -8.41 11.45 -27.66
C SER A 229 -7.53 10.64 -26.70
N PRO A 230 -8.10 9.64 -25.99
CA PRO A 230 -7.32 8.70 -25.19
C PRO A 230 -6.29 7.97 -26.06
N SER A 231 -5.16 7.59 -25.47
CA SER A 231 -4.12 6.86 -26.21
C SER A 231 -4.56 5.47 -26.66
N GLY A 232 -5.57 4.87 -26.02
CA GLY A 232 -6.02 3.51 -26.29
C GLY A 232 -5.00 2.42 -25.91
N LEU A 233 -3.95 2.78 -25.17
CA LEU A 233 -2.81 1.90 -24.88
C LEU A 233 -2.73 1.59 -23.38
N PRO A 234 -2.58 0.30 -22.99
CA PRO A 234 -2.33 -0.07 -21.61
C PRO A 234 -1.03 0.54 -21.07
N ARG A 235 -0.88 0.55 -19.75
CA ARG A 235 0.35 1.05 -19.10
C ARG A 235 1.59 0.23 -19.45
N GLY A 236 1.45 -1.07 -19.70
CA GLY A 236 2.53 -1.98 -20.05
C GLY A 236 2.79 -2.13 -21.55
N ALA A 237 2.10 -1.38 -22.41
CA ALA A 237 2.19 -1.55 -23.86
C ALA A 237 3.63 -1.40 -24.38
N PRO A 238 4.08 -2.25 -25.33
CA PRO A 238 5.38 -2.09 -25.99
C PRO A 238 5.55 -0.67 -26.57
N GLY A 239 6.75 -0.10 -26.42
CA GLY A 239 7.06 1.26 -26.89
C GLY A 239 6.64 2.39 -25.93
N ARG A 240 5.91 2.08 -24.85
CA ARG A 240 5.59 3.04 -23.79
C ARG A 240 6.72 3.11 -22.78
N ASN A 241 7.72 3.93 -23.05
CA ASN A 241 8.68 4.34 -22.04
C ASN A 241 7.99 5.35 -21.12
N ILE A 242 7.45 4.90 -19.99
CA ILE A 242 7.07 5.82 -18.91
C ILE A 242 8.37 6.16 -18.20
N PRO A 243 8.98 7.34 -18.40
CA PRO A 243 10.11 7.74 -17.57
C PRO A 243 9.64 7.67 -16.12
N LEU A 244 10.44 7.02 -15.26
CA LEU A 244 10.17 7.05 -13.83
C LEU A 244 10.13 8.52 -13.41
N SER A 245 8.96 8.96 -12.94
CA SER A 245 8.76 10.37 -12.62
C SER A 245 9.56 10.78 -11.40
N ASP A 246 9.85 12.06 -11.26
CA ASP A 246 10.41 12.61 -10.02
C ASP A 246 9.55 12.24 -8.80
N GLU A 247 8.24 12.11 -9.01
CA GLU A 247 7.30 11.64 -7.99
C GLU A 247 7.57 10.19 -7.58
N TYR A 248 7.91 9.30 -8.51
CA TYR A 248 8.31 7.92 -8.19
C TYR A 248 9.56 7.91 -7.32
N PHE A 249 10.61 8.64 -7.70
CA PHE A 249 11.84 8.70 -6.91
C PHE A 249 11.62 9.34 -5.54
N ARG A 250 10.79 10.38 -5.46
CA ARG A 250 10.37 11.00 -4.19
C ARG A 250 9.70 9.99 -3.26
N ARG A 251 8.83 9.11 -3.79
CA ARG A 251 8.18 8.04 -3.00
C ARG A 251 9.19 7.03 -2.49
N ILE A 252 10.17 6.61 -3.30
CA ILE A 252 11.24 5.70 -2.86
C ILE A 252 12.04 6.32 -1.72
N GLU A 253 12.48 7.58 -1.87
CA GLU A 253 13.20 8.29 -0.80
C GLU A 253 12.38 8.41 0.48
N ALA A 254 11.09 8.72 0.37
CA ALA A 254 10.18 8.85 1.49
C ALA A 254 10.03 7.52 2.24
N ILE A 255 9.86 6.40 1.52
CA ILE A 255 9.78 5.05 2.09
C ILE A 255 11.08 4.70 2.81
N GLU A 256 12.22 4.90 2.17
CA GLU A 256 13.52 4.62 2.78
C GLU A 256 13.76 5.43 4.05
N PHE A 257 13.47 6.74 4.01
CA PHE A 257 13.58 7.60 5.17
C PHE A 257 12.71 7.09 6.33
N THR A 258 11.45 6.75 6.03
CA THR A 258 10.47 6.36 7.03
C THR A 258 10.81 5.03 7.69
N ILE A 259 11.23 4.02 6.90
CA ILE A 259 11.69 2.73 7.44
C ILE A 259 12.89 2.92 8.36
N LYS A 260 13.88 3.74 7.93
CA LYS A 260 15.07 4.05 8.75
C LYS A 260 14.71 4.78 10.05
N GLN A 261 13.62 5.55 10.09
CA GLN A 261 13.16 6.26 11.30
C GLN A 261 12.30 5.41 12.24
N ASP A 262 11.52 4.45 11.73
CA ASP A 262 10.63 3.62 12.56
C ASP A 262 11.41 2.70 13.53
N ASP A 263 12.53 2.12 13.08
CA ASP A 263 13.31 1.13 13.83
C ASP A 263 14.35 1.73 14.81
N GLY A 264 14.60 3.04 14.74
CA GLY A 264 15.84 3.59 15.31
C GLY A 264 15.79 5.00 15.89
N ALA A 265 14.70 5.76 15.70
CA ALA A 265 14.51 7.16 16.10
C ALA A 265 15.82 7.91 16.33
N LEU A 266 16.44 8.39 15.24
CA LEU A 266 17.54 9.34 15.31
C LEU A 266 16.93 10.71 15.52
N PRO A 267 17.00 11.31 16.74
CA PRO A 267 16.38 12.61 17.00
C PRO A 267 16.88 13.70 16.07
N GLN A 268 18.08 13.51 15.54
CA GLN A 268 18.75 14.38 14.60
C GLN A 268 18.03 14.47 13.27
N ASN A 269 17.26 13.47 12.84
CA ASN A 269 16.60 13.47 11.52
C ASN A 269 15.19 14.04 11.53
N LEU A 270 14.66 14.48 12.69
CA LEU A 270 13.33 15.07 12.76
C LEU A 270 13.16 16.31 11.86
N HIS A 271 14.21 17.12 11.70
CA HIS A 271 14.16 18.30 10.82
C HIS A 271 14.03 17.96 9.32
N LYS A 272 14.35 16.71 8.93
CA LYS A 272 14.25 16.23 7.54
C LYS A 272 12.89 15.60 7.24
N ALA A 273 12.04 15.41 8.27
CA ALA A 273 10.73 14.83 8.10
C ALA A 273 9.76 15.89 7.56
N ASP A 274 8.91 15.46 6.63
CA ASP A 274 7.75 16.22 6.18
C ASP A 274 6.62 16.12 7.22
N ILE A 275 6.50 14.95 7.86
CA ILE A 275 5.46 14.64 8.85
C ILE A 275 6.11 13.93 10.05
N ILE A 276 5.74 14.34 11.26
CA ILE A 276 6.20 13.73 12.51
C ILE A 276 4.98 13.21 13.28
N LEU A 277 4.93 11.90 13.52
CA LEU A 277 3.84 11.26 14.26
C LEU A 277 4.27 10.99 15.70
N ALA A 278 3.66 11.69 16.66
CA ALA A 278 3.92 11.54 18.08
C ALA A 278 2.78 10.79 18.78
N GLY A 279 3.05 9.72 19.52
CA GLY A 279 1.97 9.04 20.25
C GLY A 279 2.40 7.79 21.01
N VAL A 280 1.51 7.26 21.85
CA VAL A 280 1.78 6.07 22.67
C VAL A 280 1.93 4.81 21.81
N SER A 281 2.59 3.78 22.33
CA SER A 281 2.73 2.52 21.59
C SER A 281 1.35 1.95 21.20
N ARG A 282 1.21 1.47 19.96
CA ARG A 282 -0.02 0.92 19.35
C ARG A 282 -1.14 1.90 18.98
N THR A 283 -0.80 3.18 18.74
CA THR A 283 -1.70 4.17 18.10
C THR A 283 -1.73 4.13 16.57
N GLY A 284 -1.16 3.09 15.94
CA GLY A 284 -1.14 2.99 14.46
C GLY A 284 -0.06 3.81 13.74
N LYS A 285 0.95 4.35 14.47
CA LYS A 285 2.08 5.10 13.88
C LYS A 285 2.74 4.39 12.69
N THR A 286 3.24 3.17 12.88
CA THR A 286 4.01 2.46 11.85
C THR A 286 3.22 2.19 10.57
N PRO A 287 1.98 1.64 10.63
CA PRO A 287 1.17 1.52 9.40
C PRO A 287 0.88 2.86 8.73
N LEU A 288 0.54 3.90 9.52
CA LEU A 288 0.23 5.22 8.99
C LEU A 288 1.45 5.88 8.34
N SER A 289 2.62 5.79 8.96
CA SER A 289 3.86 6.37 8.43
C SER A 289 4.26 5.73 7.11
N ILE A 290 4.13 4.40 7.00
CA ILE A 290 4.43 3.70 5.75
C ILE A 290 3.43 4.08 4.65
N TYR A 291 2.15 4.18 4.97
CA TYR A 291 1.14 4.66 4.02
C TYR A 291 1.43 6.07 3.50
N LEU A 292 1.77 7.01 4.40
CA LEU A 292 2.13 8.37 4.02
C LEU A 292 3.44 8.41 3.20
N ALA A 293 4.39 7.53 3.50
CA ALA A 293 5.61 7.40 2.72
C ALA A 293 5.35 6.92 1.29
N GLN A 294 4.39 6.01 1.09
CA GLN A 294 3.92 5.61 -0.25
C GLN A 294 3.30 6.77 -1.05
N LYS A 295 2.82 7.82 -0.35
CA LYS A 295 2.36 9.08 -0.96
C LYS A 295 3.48 10.09 -1.19
N GLY A 296 4.73 9.79 -0.80
CA GLY A 296 5.90 10.64 -1.04
C GLY A 296 6.31 11.54 0.13
N TYR A 297 5.80 11.29 1.34
CA TYR A 297 6.15 12.07 2.54
C TYR A 297 7.17 11.35 3.42
N LYS A 298 8.26 12.04 3.77
CA LYS A 298 9.26 11.56 4.73
C LYS A 298 8.65 11.62 6.14
N VAL A 299 8.27 10.47 6.70
CA VAL A 299 7.59 10.42 8.00
C VAL A 299 8.52 9.93 9.10
N ALA A 300 8.50 10.62 10.25
CA ALA A 300 9.25 10.21 11.44
C ALA A 300 8.30 9.87 12.60
N ASN A 301 8.53 8.73 13.26
CA ASN A 301 7.71 8.27 14.37
C ASN A 301 8.39 8.59 15.71
N VAL A 302 7.73 9.40 16.55
CA VAL A 302 8.19 9.71 17.91
C VAL A 302 7.33 8.99 18.95
N PRO A 303 7.88 7.98 19.64
CA PRO A 303 7.15 7.24 20.66
C PRO A 303 7.00 8.11 21.93
N ILE A 304 5.78 8.21 22.46
CA ILE A 304 5.56 8.73 23.81
C ILE A 304 5.55 7.54 24.77
N VAL A 305 6.44 7.55 25.75
CA VAL A 305 6.58 6.50 26.77
C VAL A 305 6.79 7.16 28.13
N MET A 306 6.01 6.76 29.14
CA MET A 306 6.16 7.29 30.49
C MET A 306 7.58 7.06 31.04
N GLY A 307 8.16 8.08 31.69
CA GLY A 307 9.49 8.02 32.29
C GLY A 307 10.66 8.08 31.30
N VAL A 308 10.38 8.37 30.02
CA VAL A 308 11.36 8.64 28.98
C VAL A 308 11.09 10.03 28.42
N ASP A 309 12.07 10.92 28.55
CA ASP A 309 11.94 12.28 28.02
C ASP A 309 11.90 12.26 26.49
N LEU A 310 11.06 13.13 25.94
CA LEU A 310 11.01 13.36 24.49
C LEU A 310 12.28 14.06 24.02
N PRO A 311 12.75 13.77 22.81
CA PRO A 311 13.94 14.42 22.27
C PRO A 311 13.70 15.93 22.14
N LYS A 312 14.65 16.75 22.60
CA LYS A 312 14.57 18.22 22.49
C LYS A 312 14.32 18.68 21.05
N THR A 313 14.86 17.96 20.08
CA THR A 313 14.69 18.25 18.65
C THR A 313 13.22 18.22 18.21
N LEU A 314 12.36 17.43 18.87
CA LEU A 314 10.92 17.43 18.57
C LEU A 314 10.26 18.80 18.80
N PHE A 315 10.77 19.56 19.77
CA PHE A 315 10.23 20.89 20.10
C PHE A 315 10.95 22.02 19.36
N GLN A 316 11.95 21.69 18.53
CA GLN A 316 12.75 22.64 17.76
C GLN A 316 12.42 22.60 16.26
N VAL A 317 11.72 21.55 15.80
CA VAL A 317 11.19 21.49 14.44
C VAL A 317 9.98 22.42 14.30
N ASP A 318 9.62 22.68 13.06
CA ASP A 318 8.36 23.33 12.71
C ASP A 318 7.18 22.56 13.36
N PRO A 319 6.43 23.19 14.28
CA PRO A 319 5.34 22.54 15.00
C PRO A 319 4.17 22.15 14.09
N GLU A 320 4.01 22.76 12.91
CA GLU A 320 2.95 22.40 11.95
C GLU A 320 3.16 21.00 11.34
N LYS A 321 4.38 20.47 11.42
CA LYS A 321 4.72 19.13 10.94
C LYS A 321 4.46 18.04 11.97
N VAL A 322 4.09 18.39 13.21
CA VAL A 322 3.94 17.43 14.31
C VAL A 322 2.47 17.11 14.55
N PHE A 323 2.14 15.82 14.48
CA PHE A 323 0.80 15.30 14.67
C PHE A 323 0.76 14.34 15.85
N GLY A 324 -0.06 14.66 16.84
CA GLY A 324 -0.35 13.78 17.97
C GLY A 324 -1.31 12.67 17.55
N LEU A 325 -1.01 11.42 17.91
CA LEU A 325 -1.89 10.27 17.72
C LEU A 325 -2.36 9.74 19.07
N THR A 326 -3.67 9.69 19.25
CA THR A 326 -4.34 9.13 20.43
C THR A 326 -5.35 8.05 20.03
N ILE A 327 -5.86 7.30 21.00
CA ILE A 327 -6.75 6.17 20.77
C ILE A 327 -7.63 5.93 22.01
N ASN A 328 -8.84 5.41 21.79
CA ASN A 328 -9.70 4.97 22.88
C ASN A 328 -8.96 3.92 23.78
N PRO A 329 -8.98 4.07 25.12
CA PRO A 329 -8.29 3.17 26.04
C PRO A 329 -8.69 1.69 25.95
N LEU A 330 -9.99 1.41 25.73
CA LEU A 330 -10.51 0.04 25.60
C LEU A 330 -9.96 -0.63 24.35
N VAL A 331 -9.98 0.08 23.21
CA VAL A 331 -9.43 -0.41 21.94
C VAL A 331 -7.92 -0.65 22.07
N LEU A 332 -7.20 0.30 22.68
CA LEU A 332 -5.76 0.16 22.90
C LEU A 332 -5.41 -1.04 23.78
N GLN A 333 -6.15 -1.27 24.86
CA GLN A 333 -5.98 -2.45 25.70
C GLN A 333 -6.20 -3.73 24.88
N THR A 334 -7.28 -3.81 24.08
CA THR A 334 -7.57 -4.97 23.23
C THR A 334 -6.42 -5.27 22.27
N ILE A 335 -5.91 -4.25 21.57
CA ILE A 335 -4.76 -4.39 20.65
C ILE A 335 -3.52 -4.88 21.41
N ARG A 336 -3.24 -4.34 22.60
CA ARG A 336 -2.08 -4.72 23.41
C ARG A 336 -2.20 -6.15 23.95
N ARG A 337 -3.39 -6.57 24.39
CA ARG A 337 -3.66 -7.96 24.82
C ARG A 337 -3.49 -8.93 23.67
N ALA A 338 -4.03 -8.63 22.49
CA ALA A 338 -3.85 -9.45 21.29
C ALA A 338 -2.36 -9.61 20.96
N ARG A 339 -1.59 -8.51 20.95
CA ARG A 339 -0.14 -8.55 20.74
C ARG A 339 0.58 -9.42 21.77
N ALA A 340 0.26 -9.28 23.05
CA ALA A 340 0.91 -10.04 24.12
C ALA A 340 0.70 -11.55 23.94
N LYS A 341 -0.51 -11.96 23.55
CA LYS A 341 -0.86 -13.35 23.21
C LYS A 341 -0.03 -13.87 22.03
N THR A 342 0.05 -13.12 20.92
CA THR A 342 0.80 -13.53 19.72
C THR A 342 2.29 -13.72 19.99
N LEU A 343 2.86 -12.98 20.96
CA LEU A 343 4.28 -13.10 21.31
C LEU A 343 4.58 -14.25 22.30
N GLY A 344 3.59 -15.09 22.63
CA GLY A 344 3.79 -16.26 23.47
C GLY A 344 4.05 -15.95 24.95
N PHE A 345 3.75 -14.72 25.39
CA PHE A 345 3.94 -14.33 26.79
C PHE A 345 2.71 -14.72 27.63
N THR A 346 2.71 -15.94 28.16
CA THR A 346 1.86 -16.30 29.30
C THR A 346 2.50 -15.74 30.58
N THR A 347 1.99 -14.60 31.03
CA THR A 347 1.99 -14.23 32.46
C THR A 347 3.34 -14.16 33.18
N GLU A 348 4.40 -13.61 32.56
CA GLU A 348 5.61 -13.22 33.31
C GLU A 348 5.67 -11.70 33.50
N VAL A 349 5.31 -11.29 34.73
CA VAL A 349 5.58 -10.11 35.59
C VAL A 349 5.94 -8.74 34.96
N GLY A 350 6.56 -8.64 33.78
CA GLY A 350 6.94 -7.37 33.14
C GLY A 350 5.92 -6.79 32.14
N ASN A 351 5.15 -7.64 31.44
CA ASN A 351 4.27 -7.21 30.33
C ASN A 351 2.77 -7.15 30.68
N ILE A 352 2.35 -7.71 31.81
CA ILE A 352 0.95 -7.61 32.29
C ILE A 352 0.59 -6.14 32.46
N ASN A 353 1.48 -5.38 33.12
CA ASN A 353 1.30 -3.94 33.39
C ASN A 353 1.09 -3.11 32.10
N TYR A 354 1.78 -3.42 31.00
CA TYR A 354 1.66 -2.67 29.74
C TYR A 354 0.27 -2.75 29.09
N SER A 355 -0.46 -3.86 29.32
CA SER A 355 -1.83 -4.07 28.83
C SER A 355 -2.91 -3.81 29.89
N GLU A 356 -2.53 -3.56 31.14
CA GLU A 356 -3.47 -3.23 32.20
C GLU A 356 -4.14 -1.88 31.96
N MET A 357 -5.44 -1.82 32.23
CA MET A 357 -6.24 -0.62 31.95
C MET A 357 -5.71 0.60 32.72
N SER A 358 -5.25 0.39 33.96
CA SER A 358 -4.71 1.45 34.79
C SER A 358 -3.43 2.06 34.19
N TYR A 359 -2.54 1.25 33.61
CA TYR A 359 -1.34 1.73 32.93
C TYR A 359 -1.67 2.44 31.62
N VAL A 360 -2.56 1.83 30.81
CA VAL A 360 -3.01 2.41 29.53
C VAL A 360 -3.59 3.81 29.74
N ARG A 361 -4.45 3.99 30.76
CA ARG A 361 -5.00 5.31 31.11
C ARG A 361 -3.91 6.30 31.51
N ARG A 362 -3.00 5.93 32.42
CA ARG A 362 -1.89 6.81 32.82
C ARG A 362 -0.99 7.21 31.65
N GLU A 363 -0.72 6.28 30.73
CA GLU A 363 0.11 6.56 29.55
C GLU A 363 -0.58 7.52 28.57
N LEU A 364 -1.89 7.35 28.36
CA LEU A 364 -2.69 8.24 27.52
C LEU A 364 -2.85 9.62 28.17
N GLU A 365 -3.06 9.71 29.49
CA GLU A 365 -3.08 10.98 30.21
C GLU A 365 -1.74 11.70 30.13
N PHE A 366 -0.63 10.97 30.26
CA PHE A 366 0.72 11.52 30.09
C PHE A 366 0.92 12.10 28.68
N ALA A 367 0.52 11.36 27.64
CA ALA A 367 0.53 11.86 26.26
C ALA A 367 -0.38 13.08 26.09
N GLY A 368 -1.57 13.06 26.67
CA GLY A 368 -2.52 14.17 26.64
C GLY A 368 -1.96 15.45 27.26
N ARG A 369 -1.17 15.36 28.33
CA ARG A 369 -0.47 16.53 28.91
C ARG A 369 0.57 17.09 27.95
N ILE A 370 1.35 16.24 27.28
CA ILE A 370 2.33 16.67 26.27
C ILE A 370 1.60 17.41 25.14
N PHE A 371 0.50 16.86 24.63
CA PHE A 371 -0.27 17.52 23.58
C PHE A 371 -0.89 18.84 24.04
N SER A 372 -1.40 18.91 25.27
CA SER A 372 -1.97 20.14 25.83
C SER A 372 -0.92 21.26 25.97
N GLN A 373 0.35 20.91 26.20
CA GLN A 373 1.46 21.85 26.24
C GLN A 373 1.90 22.33 24.84
N ASN A 374 1.44 21.66 23.77
CA ASN A 374 1.80 21.94 22.39
C ASN A 374 0.52 22.13 21.54
N PRO A 375 -0.23 23.23 21.75
CA PRO A 375 -1.57 23.40 21.18
C PRO A 375 -1.61 23.50 19.64
N VAL A 376 -0.47 23.77 19.01
CA VAL A 376 -0.33 23.80 17.53
C VAL A 376 -0.42 22.40 16.93
N TRP A 377 -0.06 21.36 17.69
CA TRP A 377 -0.03 19.98 17.18
C TRP A 377 -1.45 19.44 17.04
N PRO A 378 -1.91 19.08 15.83
CA PRO A 378 -3.20 18.43 15.67
C PRO A 378 -3.17 17.07 16.37
N VAL A 379 -4.19 16.79 17.19
CA VAL A 379 -4.34 15.49 17.88
C VAL A 379 -5.43 14.68 17.20
N ILE A 380 -5.04 13.56 16.60
CA ILE A 380 -5.91 12.69 15.81
C ILE A 380 -6.19 11.41 16.61
N GLY A 381 -7.47 11.09 16.77
CA GLY A 381 -7.94 9.85 17.37
C GLY A 381 -9.45 9.84 17.59
N LYS A 382 -10.07 8.66 17.58
CA LYS A 382 -11.48 8.50 17.95
C LYS A 382 -11.60 8.58 19.47
N HIS A 383 -12.03 9.74 19.97
CA HIS A 383 -12.68 9.85 21.26
C HIS A 383 -14.09 9.28 21.10
N ILE A 384 -14.27 8.00 21.42
CA ILE A 384 -15.59 7.46 21.75
C ILE A 384 -15.58 7.21 23.24
#